data_AF-A0A853DLW6-F1
#
_entry.id   AF-A0A853DLW6-F1
#
_cell.length_a   1.000
_cell.length_b   1.000
_cell.length_c   1.000
_cell.angle_alpha   90.00
_cell.angle_beta   90.00
_cell.angle_gamma   90.00
#
_symmetry.space_group_name_H-M   'P 1'
#
loop_
_entity.id
_entity.type
_entity.pdbx_description
1 polymer ?
#
loop_
_entity_poly.entity_id
_entity_poly.type
_entity_poly.pdbx_seq_one_letter_code
_entity_poly.pdbx_strand_id
1 'polypeptide(L)'
;MKKSRPSELRRIAEARQLYRDGTAAEIREQARVSQAEFARGVGASRAAVCLWEAGLRQPSAGLAVRALALLKALGLPDERRKQ
;
A
#
# COMPACT_ATOMS: atom_id res chain seq x y z
N MET A 1 8.94 -5.14 -24.58
CA MET A 1 8.43 -4.39 -23.39
C MET A 1 6.91 -4.33 -23.46
N LYS A 2 6.18 -4.98 -22.54
CA LYS A 2 4.71 -4.94 -22.53
C LYS A 2 4.26 -3.57 -22.04
N LYS A 3 3.60 -2.78 -22.89
CA LYS A 3 3.00 -1.48 -22.52
C LYS A 3 1.98 -1.74 -21.40
N SER A 4 2.21 -1.23 -20.20
CA SER A 4 1.22 -1.31 -19.11
C SER A 4 -0.08 -0.66 -19.56
N ARG A 5 -1.20 -1.37 -19.35
CA ARG A 5 -2.54 -0.88 -19.68
C ARG A 5 -2.85 0.41 -18.90
N PRO A 6 -3.62 1.37 -19.44
CA PRO A 6 -3.94 2.63 -18.75
C PRO A 6 -4.46 2.46 -17.31
N SER A 7 -5.17 1.36 -17.04
CA SER A 7 -5.67 1.00 -15.71
C SER A 7 -4.56 0.70 -14.68
N GLU A 8 -3.44 0.14 -15.12
CA GLU A 8 -2.32 -0.22 -14.24
C GLU A 8 -1.50 1.01 -13.85
N LEU A 9 -1.27 1.91 -14.80
CA LEU A 9 -0.62 3.20 -14.53
C LEU A 9 -1.40 4.04 -13.52
N ARG A 10 -2.73 4.05 -13.62
CA ARG A 10 -3.61 4.72 -12.64
C ARG A 10 -3.44 4.14 -11.24
N ARG A 11 -3.41 2.80 -11.10
CA ARG A 11 -3.19 2.14 -9.80
C ARG A 11 -1.81 2.47 -9.22
N ILE A 12 -0.78 2.51 -10.05
CA ILE A 12 0.57 2.88 -9.60
C ILE A 12 0.60 4.32 -9.09
N ALA A 13 -0.01 5.25 -9.85
CA ALA A 13 -0.09 6.65 -9.46
C ALA A 13 -0.89 6.85 -8.16
N GLU A 14 -2.04 6.17 -8.04
CA GLU A 14 -2.89 6.18 -6.85
C GLU A 14 -2.11 5.69 -5.62
N ALA A 15 -1.46 4.53 -5.70
CA ALA A 15 -0.67 3.99 -4.59
C ALA A 15 0.42 4.96 -4.13
N ARG A 16 1.15 5.56 -5.08
CA ARG A 16 2.24 6.51 -4.79
C ARG A 16 1.72 7.82 -4.19
N GLN A 17 0.53 8.24 -4.60
CA GLN A 17 -0.12 9.40 -4.02
C GLN A 17 -0.46 9.14 -2.55
N LEU A 18 -1.08 7.98 -2.23
CA LEU A 18 -1.39 7.58 -0.84
C LEU A 18 -0.15 7.53 0.08
N TYR A 19 1.01 7.13 -0.45
CA TYR A 19 2.25 7.18 0.32
C TYR A 19 2.81 8.60 0.47
N ARG A 20 2.61 9.46 -0.53
CA ARG A 20 3.12 10.84 -0.51
C ARG A 20 2.36 11.72 0.49
N ASP A 21 1.06 11.54 0.60
CA ASP A 21 0.20 12.33 1.49
C ASP A 21 -0.02 11.69 2.87
N GLY A 22 0.60 10.54 3.14
CA GLY A 22 0.55 9.86 4.45
C GLY A 22 -0.66 8.95 4.64
N THR A 23 -1.66 9.02 3.76
CA THR A 23 -2.89 8.21 3.84
C THR A 23 -2.62 6.70 3.96
N ALA A 24 -1.58 6.19 3.30
CA ALA A 24 -1.22 4.78 3.36
C ALA A 24 -0.86 4.32 4.79
N ALA A 25 -0.15 5.16 5.57
CA ALA A 25 0.19 4.86 6.95
C ALA A 25 -1.06 4.90 7.85
N GLU A 26 -1.92 5.90 7.64
CA GLU A 26 -3.18 6.04 8.38
C GLU A 26 -4.09 4.83 8.19
N ILE A 27 -4.31 4.39 6.95
CA ILE A 27 -5.12 3.19 6.64
C ILE A 27 -4.54 1.96 7.35
N ARG A 28 -3.21 1.79 7.31
CA ARG A 28 -2.53 0.66 7.95
C ARG A 28 -2.72 0.68 9.47
N GLU A 29 -2.56 1.85 10.08
CA GLU A 29 -2.65 2.03 11.54
C GLU A 29 -4.08 1.88 12.06
N GLN A 30 -5.06 2.42 11.35
CA GLN A 30 -6.48 2.22 11.65
C GLN A 30 -6.87 0.74 11.60
N ALA A 31 -6.28 -0.02 10.65
CA ALA A 31 -6.45 -1.46 10.57
C ALA A 31 -5.59 -2.25 11.59
N ARG A 32 -4.82 -1.57 12.45
CA ARG A 32 -3.91 -2.15 13.45
C ARG A 32 -2.89 -3.13 12.86
N VAL A 33 -2.46 -2.89 11.62
CA VAL A 33 -1.45 -3.70 10.94
C VAL A 33 -0.07 -3.07 11.17
N SER A 34 0.92 -3.85 11.60
CA SER A 34 2.30 -3.36 11.71
C SER A 34 2.94 -3.18 10.32
N GLN A 35 3.96 -2.31 10.21
CA GLN A 35 4.75 -2.20 8.97
C GLN A 35 5.32 -3.55 8.51
N ALA A 36 5.67 -4.45 9.44
CA ALA A 36 6.22 -5.76 9.13
C ALA A 36 5.16 -6.72 8.55
N GLU A 37 3.94 -6.72 9.10
CA GLU A 37 2.81 -7.48 8.55
C GLU A 37 2.41 -6.97 7.17
N PHE A 38 2.31 -5.64 7.01
CA PHE A 38 2.04 -5.02 5.72
C PHE A 38 3.10 -5.40 4.69
N ALA A 39 4.39 -5.28 5.05
CA ALA A 39 5.51 -5.64 4.20
C ALA A 39 5.45 -7.11 3.73
N ARG A 40 5.13 -8.04 4.64
CA ARG A 40 4.93 -9.46 4.31
C ARG A 40 3.78 -9.63 3.30
N GLY A 41 2.66 -8.94 3.49
CA GLY A 41 1.50 -9.01 2.60
C GLY A 41 1.77 -8.51 1.18
N VAL A 42 2.68 -7.54 1.00
CA VAL A 42 3.00 -6.98 -0.33
C VAL A 42 4.28 -7.55 -0.96
N GLY A 43 5.02 -8.39 -0.22
CA GLY A 43 6.32 -8.94 -0.65
C GLY A 43 7.44 -7.88 -0.65
N ALA A 44 7.53 -7.08 0.40
CA ALA A 44 8.59 -6.09 0.62
C ALA A 44 9.27 -6.30 1.98
N SER A 45 10.34 -5.54 2.24
CA SER A 45 10.94 -5.46 3.58
C SER A 45 10.23 -4.41 4.44
N ARG A 46 10.21 -4.61 5.77
CA ARG A 46 9.72 -3.60 6.72
C ARG A 46 10.43 -2.24 6.52
N ALA A 47 11.74 -2.27 6.28
CA ALA A 47 12.53 -1.06 6.03
C ALA A 47 12.05 -0.31 4.77
N ALA A 48 11.68 -1.03 3.70
CA ALA A 48 11.11 -0.39 2.51
C ALA A 48 9.78 0.32 2.83
N VAL A 49 8.88 -0.33 3.57
CA VAL A 49 7.61 0.27 3.99
C VAL A 49 7.83 1.51 4.85
N CYS A 50 8.75 1.46 5.82
CA CYS A 50 9.13 2.61 6.63
C CYS A 50 9.59 3.81 5.77
N LEU A 51 10.45 3.56 4.77
CA LEU A 51 10.91 4.62 3.86
C LEU A 51 9.80 5.15 2.94
N TRP A 52 8.81 4.32 2.58
CA TRP A 52 7.66 4.77 1.80
C TRP A 52 6.74 5.66 2.61
N GLU A 53 6.40 5.24 3.83
CA GLU A 53 5.52 5.99 4.75
C GLU A 53 6.17 7.30 5.24
N ALA A 54 7.50 7.32 5.36
CA ALA A 54 8.24 8.56 5.64
C ALA A 54 8.41 9.49 4.42
N GLY A 55 7.88 9.11 3.25
CA GLY A 55 8.02 9.88 2.00
C GLY A 55 9.43 9.89 1.40
N LEU A 56 10.39 9.18 2.00
CA LEU A 56 11.79 9.14 1.57
C LEU A 56 12.00 8.30 0.31
N ARG A 57 11.11 7.34 0.03
CA ARG A 57 11.11 6.52 -1.19
C ARG A 57 9.69 6.27 -1.66
N GLN A 58 9.57 5.77 -2.88
CA GLN A 58 8.31 5.34 -3.47
C GLN A 58 8.37 3.86 -3.83
N PRO A 59 7.25 3.12 -3.73
CA PRO A 59 7.21 1.74 -4.19
C PRO A 59 7.45 1.65 -5.70
N SER A 60 8.15 0.59 -6.11
CA SER A 60 8.27 0.23 -7.53
C SER A 60 6.89 -0.12 -8.11
N ALA A 61 6.74 -0.09 -9.43
CA ALA A 61 5.44 -0.30 -10.08
C ALA A 61 4.70 -1.57 -9.59
N GLY A 62 5.40 -2.71 -9.52
CA GLY A 62 4.78 -3.96 -9.04
C GLY A 62 4.39 -3.93 -7.57
N LEU A 63 5.22 -3.31 -6.72
CA LEU A 63 4.91 -3.16 -5.29
C LEU A 63 3.79 -2.15 -5.05
N ALA A 64 3.71 -1.09 -5.85
CA ALA A 64 2.66 -0.09 -5.79
C ALA A 64 1.28 -0.72 -6.05
N VAL A 65 1.17 -1.59 -7.05
CA VAL A 65 -0.08 -2.30 -7.35
C VAL A 65 -0.48 -3.24 -6.20
N ARG A 66 0.46 -4.00 -5.63
CA ARG A 66 0.20 -4.89 -4.50
C ARG A 66 -0.18 -4.11 -3.23
N ALA A 67 0.55 -3.04 -2.94
CA ALA A 67 0.27 -2.16 -1.81
C ALA A 67 -1.12 -1.54 -1.91
N LEU A 68 -1.51 -1.03 -3.08
CA LEU A 68 -2.84 -0.48 -3.29
C LEU A 68 -3.94 -1.52 -3.04
N ALA A 69 -3.76 -2.74 -3.54
CA ALA A 69 -4.73 -3.81 -3.33
C ALA A 69 -4.91 -4.13 -1.84
N LEU A 70 -3.79 -4.22 -1.10
CA LEU A 70 -3.84 -4.47 0.34
C LEU A 70 -4.44 -3.29 1.11
N LEU A 71 -4.05 -2.05 0.81
CA LEU A 71 -4.62 -0.85 1.43
C LEU A 71 -6.14 -0.77 1.23
N LYS A 72 -6.64 -1.09 0.03
CA LYS A 72 -8.09 -1.16 -0.24
C LYS A 72 -8.78 -2.25 0.57
N ALA A 73 -8.13 -3.40 0.76
CA ALA A 73 -8.67 -4.47 1.61
C ALA A 73 -8.66 -4.11 3.11
N LEU A 74 -7.73 -3.25 3.55
CA LEU A 74 -7.67 -2.74 4.93
C LEU A 74 -8.68 -1.60 5.19
N GLY A 75 -8.99 -0.79 4.17
CA GLY A 75 -9.86 0.39 4.26
C GLY A 75 -11.36 0.13 3.98
N LEU A 76 -11.79 -1.11 3.79
CA LEU A 76 -13.21 -1.45 3.88
C LEU A 76 -13.58 -1.58 5.37
N PRO A 77 -14.60 -0.87 5.87
CA PRO A 77 -15.11 -1.08 7.22
C PRO A 77 -15.69 -2.49 7.29
N ASP A 78 -14.88 -3.42 7.76
CA ASP A 78 -15.26 -4.81 7.93
C ASP A 78 -16.00 -4.93 9.26
N GLU A 79 -17.31 -4.66 9.23
CA GLU A 79 -18.23 -5.01 10.32
C GLU A 79 -18.25 -6.53 10.62
N ARG A 80 -17.50 -7.33 9.86
CA ARG A 80 -17.41 -8.79 10.02
C ARG A 80 -16.19 -9.28 10.81
N ARG A 81 -15.47 -8.41 11.53
CA ARG A 81 -14.31 -8.82 12.35
C ARG A 81 -14.62 -9.03 13.85
N LYS A 82 -15.88 -9.33 14.17
CA LYS A 82 -16.32 -9.90 15.46
C LYS A 82 -17.35 -11.02 15.20
N GLN A 83 -16.87 -12.25 15.11
CA GLN A 83 -17.60 -13.46 15.47
C GLN A 83 -16.67 -14.33 16.29
#